data_AF-A0A7V0MKY1-F1
#
_entry.id   AF-A0A7V0MKY1-F1
#
_cell.length_a   1.000
_cell.length_b   1.000
_cell.length_c   1.000
_cell.angle_alpha   90.00
_cell.angle_beta   90.00
_cell.angle_gamma   90.00
#
_symmetry.space_group_name_H-M   'P 1'
#
loop_
_entity.id
_entity.type
_entity.pdbx_description
1 polymer ?
#
loop_
_entity_poly.entity_id
_entity_poly.type
_entity_poly.pdbx_seq_one_letter_code
_entity_poly.pdbx_strand_id
1 'polypeptide(L)'
;MNQSSSFQQIINLLSNTLEAYTSAFFLKDPHDKKIQALCFHSLGKYFNERFSSPLSESGLVERVIAKRETIRVGKLGHYVDIDELPFYEKGESGIKGLFAIPIGRDLGVLYVDTKRSWGFAEKEQKLVLEFGQILETLVKSERAIEREKMYARMLRLWHNVEEQAEMSENLERYFHSVVSLCHKFVKAHSSYLFLVNHSNNKVKLFACAGKVQDEFKDAEVPLTEGIMGWIASNQKTLKIRKLETKSKKQYLFNPHEPLPHTGSFLGVPLFIDGEVEAIFGFLWEREHRWDRDELYILNVVAKRSSTVLEKLSLQRQLAIAETIDSNTGLYNELGFEQVFQNKLNKAIEKSIPMVLAVIQISPWMLVKANLTLREEKDLRQHISQIIVSTFGRKTTMGSLTEARYAFLWFDHTLGEAERKLTRLKTRLVHECLRNVSDLDLRIRSSLALFPSDGNTTSDLWNTLYIRLLATRHKNSPN
;
A
#
# COMPACT_ATOMS: atom_id res chain seq x y z
N MET A 1 -26.25 -19.58 -9.31
CA MET A 1 -26.92 -20.27 -10.43
C MET A 1 -25.87 -20.49 -11.51
N ASN A 2 -25.76 -21.71 -12.03
CA ASN A 2 -24.78 -22.05 -13.07
C ASN A 2 -25.08 -21.23 -14.33
N GLN A 3 -24.34 -20.15 -14.59
CA GLN A 3 -24.55 -19.23 -15.72
C GLN A 3 -24.35 -19.94 -17.08
N SER A 4 -23.44 -20.91 -17.12
CA SER A 4 -23.31 -21.85 -18.25
C SER A 4 -24.63 -22.59 -18.55
N SER A 5 -25.51 -22.78 -17.55
CA SER A 5 -26.78 -23.47 -17.77
C SER A 5 -27.78 -22.66 -18.59
N SER A 6 -27.79 -21.32 -18.52
CA SER A 6 -28.75 -20.50 -19.27
C SER A 6 -28.43 -20.49 -20.76
N PHE A 7 -27.16 -20.28 -21.14
CA PHE A 7 -26.73 -20.42 -22.53
C PHE A 7 -26.91 -21.85 -23.04
N GLN A 8 -26.62 -22.86 -22.21
CA GLN A 8 -26.82 -24.26 -22.58
C GLN A 8 -28.28 -24.59 -22.85
N GLN A 9 -29.23 -24.06 -22.06
CA GLN A 9 -30.66 -24.26 -22.29
C GLN A 9 -31.11 -23.67 -23.62
N ILE A 10 -30.64 -22.47 -23.97
CA ILE A 10 -30.94 -21.81 -25.25
C ILE A 10 -30.41 -22.67 -26.41
N ILE A 11 -29.17 -23.16 -26.30
CA ILE A 11 -28.57 -24.02 -27.33
C ILE A 11 -29.29 -25.37 -27.45
N ASN A 12 -29.68 -25.99 -26.34
CA ASN A 12 -30.48 -27.23 -26.38
C ASN A 12 -31.84 -27.01 -27.04
N LEU A 13 -32.52 -25.89 -26.74
CA LEU A 13 -33.80 -25.55 -27.34
C LEU A 13 -33.66 -25.32 -28.85
N LEU A 14 -32.65 -24.55 -29.27
CA LEU A 14 -32.34 -24.34 -30.69
C LEU A 14 -32.08 -25.68 -31.40
N SER A 15 -31.23 -26.52 -30.82
CA SER A 15 -30.85 -27.80 -31.42
C SER A 15 -32.06 -28.73 -31.56
N ASN A 16 -32.93 -28.78 -30.56
CA ASN A 16 -34.16 -29.57 -30.61
C ASN A 16 -35.16 -29.02 -31.64
N THR A 17 -35.30 -27.69 -31.73
CA THR A 17 -36.26 -27.05 -32.64
C THR A 17 -35.87 -27.24 -34.10
N LEU A 18 -34.57 -27.27 -34.40
CA LEU A 18 -34.03 -27.45 -35.75
C LEU A 18 -33.69 -28.91 -36.08
N GLU A 19 -33.86 -29.83 -35.13
CA GLU A 19 -33.33 -31.20 -35.20
C GLU A 19 -31.86 -31.23 -35.66
N ALA A 20 -31.08 -30.25 -35.19
CA ALA A 20 -29.71 -30.01 -35.64
C ALA A 20 -28.78 -31.15 -35.22
N TYR A 21 -27.76 -31.39 -36.04
CA TYR A 21 -26.72 -32.35 -35.69
C TYR A 21 -25.75 -31.76 -34.65
N THR A 22 -25.36 -30.50 -34.83
CA THR A 22 -24.62 -29.71 -33.86
C THR A 22 -25.13 -28.28 -33.82
N SER A 23 -25.32 -27.75 -32.61
CA SER A 23 -25.52 -26.34 -32.33
C SER A 23 -24.46 -25.90 -31.34
N ALA A 24 -23.69 -24.85 -31.64
CA ALA A 24 -22.62 -24.37 -30.77
C ALA A 24 -22.62 -22.85 -30.70
N PHE A 25 -22.43 -22.31 -29.51
CA PHE A 25 -22.20 -20.89 -29.29
C PHE A 25 -20.74 -20.67 -28.90
N PHE A 26 -20.04 -19.94 -29.74
CA PHE A 26 -18.66 -19.55 -29.54
C PHE A 26 -18.60 -18.09 -29.08
N LEU A 27 -17.87 -17.81 -28.00
CA LEU A 27 -17.74 -16.46 -27.45
C LEU A 27 -16.29 -15.97 -27.60
N LYS A 28 -16.14 -14.72 -28.02
CA LYS A 28 -14.86 -14.04 -28.07
C LYS A 28 -14.43 -13.61 -26.67
N ASP A 29 -13.21 -14.00 -26.28
CA ASP A 29 -12.55 -13.48 -25.08
C ASP A 29 -12.24 -11.98 -25.28
N PRO A 30 -12.75 -11.08 -24.42
CA PRO A 30 -12.48 -9.64 -24.50
C PRO A 30 -10.98 -9.28 -24.42
N HIS A 31 -10.15 -10.15 -23.85
CA HIS A 31 -8.77 -9.85 -23.50
C HIS A 31 -7.74 -10.52 -24.43
N ASP A 32 -7.96 -11.78 -24.82
CA ASP A 32 -6.92 -12.60 -25.49
C ASP A 32 -7.06 -12.69 -27.01
N LYS A 33 -8.02 -12.00 -27.64
CA LYS A 33 -8.34 -12.14 -29.08
C LYS A 33 -8.49 -13.61 -29.49
N LYS A 34 -9.03 -14.44 -28.60
CA LYS A 34 -9.37 -15.84 -28.85
C LYS A 34 -10.87 -16.00 -28.87
N ILE A 35 -11.33 -17.03 -29.56
CA ILE A 35 -12.72 -17.49 -29.53
C ILE A 35 -12.77 -18.90 -28.93
N GLN A 36 -13.74 -19.13 -28.06
CA GLN A 36 -13.89 -20.38 -27.32
C GLN A 36 -15.33 -20.87 -27.40
N ALA A 37 -15.53 -22.19 -27.42
CA ALA A 37 -16.85 -22.77 -27.26
C ALA A 37 -17.37 -22.48 -25.84
N LEU A 38 -18.46 -21.72 -25.73
CA LEU A 38 -19.09 -21.42 -24.43
C LEU A 38 -20.08 -22.53 -24.03
N CYS A 39 -20.89 -22.97 -24.99
CA CYS A 39 -21.84 -24.06 -24.83
C CYS A 39 -22.17 -24.68 -26.19
N PHE A 40 -22.60 -25.94 -26.19
CA PHE A 40 -22.89 -26.68 -27.41
C PHE A 40 -23.86 -27.82 -27.13
N HIS A 41 -24.56 -28.27 -28.17
CA HIS A 41 -25.28 -29.52 -28.23
C HIS A 41 -24.83 -30.22 -29.52
N SER A 42 -24.18 -31.38 -29.41
CA SER A 42 -23.68 -32.10 -30.59
C SER A 42 -23.98 -33.59 -30.48
N LEU A 43 -24.40 -34.18 -31.60
CA LEU A 43 -24.47 -35.63 -31.81
C LEU A 43 -23.17 -36.18 -32.46
N GLY A 44 -22.18 -35.30 -32.69
CA GLY A 44 -20.87 -35.63 -33.24
C GLY A 44 -19.97 -36.29 -32.21
N LYS A 45 -19.35 -37.41 -32.57
CA LYS A 45 -18.42 -38.13 -31.67
C LYS A 45 -17.06 -37.43 -31.55
N TYR A 46 -16.79 -36.50 -32.46
CA TYR A 46 -15.49 -35.84 -32.61
C TYR A 46 -15.55 -34.34 -32.35
N PHE A 47 -16.65 -33.84 -31.75
CA PHE A 47 -16.75 -32.44 -31.37
C PHE A 47 -15.81 -32.14 -30.19
N ASN A 48 -14.94 -31.14 -30.34
CA ASN A 48 -14.06 -30.68 -29.28
C ASN A 48 -14.79 -29.72 -28.35
N GLU A 49 -15.17 -30.23 -27.18
CA GLU A 49 -15.85 -29.47 -26.13
C GLU A 49 -15.02 -28.29 -25.57
N ARG A 50 -13.69 -28.35 -25.71
CA ARG A 50 -12.74 -27.35 -25.20
C ARG A 50 -12.12 -26.52 -26.31
N PHE A 51 -12.80 -26.44 -27.46
CA PHE A 51 -12.32 -25.68 -28.60
C PHE A 51 -11.98 -24.24 -28.22
N SER A 52 -10.76 -23.82 -28.59
CA SER A 52 -10.22 -22.49 -28.36
C SER A 52 -9.24 -22.16 -29.49
N SER A 53 -9.53 -21.13 -30.27
CA SER A 53 -8.68 -20.71 -31.39
C SER A 53 -8.36 -19.22 -31.32
N PRO A 54 -7.11 -18.80 -31.64
CA PRO A 54 -6.79 -17.41 -31.93
C PRO A 54 -7.59 -16.88 -33.12
N LEU A 55 -8.11 -15.65 -33.02
CA LEU A 55 -8.82 -14.98 -34.13
C LEU A 55 -7.95 -14.71 -35.38
N SER A 56 -6.66 -15.04 -35.34
CA SER A 56 -5.73 -14.96 -36.48
C SER A 56 -5.72 -16.21 -37.36
N GLU A 57 -6.36 -17.30 -36.93
CA GLU A 57 -6.49 -18.52 -37.74
C GLU A 57 -7.60 -18.39 -38.80
N SER A 58 -7.59 -19.28 -39.80
CA SER A 58 -8.44 -19.21 -41.00
C SER A 58 -9.63 -20.17 -40.98
N GLY A 59 -10.18 -20.49 -39.81
CA GLY A 59 -11.36 -21.34 -39.68
C GLY A 59 -12.68 -20.62 -39.96
N LEU A 60 -13.77 -21.39 -40.09
CA LEU A 60 -15.10 -20.84 -40.40
C LEU A 60 -15.59 -19.86 -39.32
N VAL A 61 -15.38 -20.18 -38.04
CA VAL A 61 -15.81 -19.34 -36.91
C VAL A 61 -15.08 -18.00 -36.91
N GLU A 62 -13.78 -18.03 -37.17
CA GLU A 62 -12.92 -16.84 -37.26
C GLU A 62 -13.34 -15.97 -38.45
N ARG A 63 -13.68 -16.58 -39.59
CA ARG A 63 -14.20 -15.88 -40.77
C ARG A 63 -15.52 -15.17 -40.51
N VAL A 64 -16.47 -15.80 -39.79
CA VAL A 64 -17.75 -15.18 -39.43
C VAL A 64 -17.52 -13.90 -38.62
N ILE A 65 -16.61 -13.93 -37.64
CA ILE A 65 -16.28 -12.74 -36.84
C ILE A 65 -15.51 -11.70 -37.65
N ALA A 66 -14.49 -12.12 -38.40
CA ALA A 66 -13.61 -11.21 -39.13
C ALA A 66 -14.36 -10.45 -40.24
N LYS A 67 -15.22 -11.15 -41.00
CA LYS A 67 -16.00 -10.57 -42.10
C LYS A 67 -17.34 -9.99 -41.64
N ARG A 68 -17.84 -10.39 -40.46
CA ARG A 68 -19.17 -10.04 -39.94
C ARG A 68 -20.30 -10.49 -40.87
N GLU A 69 -20.11 -11.64 -41.49
CA GLU A 69 -21.03 -12.18 -42.49
C GLU A 69 -21.61 -13.52 -42.02
N THR A 70 -22.89 -13.72 -42.30
CA THR A 70 -23.54 -15.01 -42.14
C THR A 70 -23.02 -15.99 -43.19
N ILE A 71 -22.53 -17.15 -42.75
CA ILE A 71 -22.13 -18.23 -43.65
C ILE A 71 -23.27 -19.24 -43.75
N ARG A 72 -23.60 -19.61 -44.99
CA ARG A 72 -24.68 -20.55 -45.33
C ARG A 72 -24.15 -21.58 -46.30
N VAL A 73 -24.22 -22.86 -45.96
CA VAL A 73 -23.84 -23.96 -46.86
C VAL A 73 -24.98 -24.97 -46.91
N GLY A 74 -25.29 -25.48 -48.09
CA GLY A 74 -26.42 -26.38 -48.31
C GLY A 74 -26.69 -26.71 -49.77
N LYS A 75 -25.66 -26.84 -50.61
CA LYS A 75 -25.83 -27.19 -52.02
C LYS A 75 -26.03 -28.70 -52.15
N LEU A 76 -27.06 -29.10 -52.91
CA LEU A 76 -27.38 -30.51 -53.12
C LEU A 76 -26.16 -31.29 -53.64
N GLY A 77 -25.81 -32.39 -52.97
CA GLY A 77 -24.69 -33.27 -53.38
C GLY A 77 -23.30 -32.80 -52.96
N HIS A 78 -23.16 -31.66 -52.28
CA HIS A 78 -21.87 -31.13 -51.81
C HIS A 78 -21.82 -31.07 -50.29
N TYR A 79 -21.07 -31.98 -49.69
CA TYR A 79 -20.80 -31.96 -48.24
C TYR A 79 -19.95 -30.76 -47.84
N VAL A 80 -20.12 -30.31 -46.61
CA VAL A 80 -19.29 -29.27 -46.02
C VAL A 80 -17.86 -29.79 -45.88
N ASP A 81 -16.88 -28.96 -46.25
CA ASP A 81 -15.46 -29.26 -46.04
C ASP A 81 -15.14 -29.21 -44.54
N ILE A 82 -14.65 -30.32 -44.01
CA ILE A 82 -14.43 -30.50 -42.57
C ILE A 82 -13.18 -29.75 -42.12
N ASP A 83 -12.24 -29.50 -43.02
CA ASP A 83 -11.04 -28.70 -42.73
C ASP A 83 -11.40 -27.24 -42.40
N GLU A 84 -12.58 -26.77 -42.82
CA GLU A 84 -13.12 -25.46 -42.41
C GLU A 84 -13.75 -25.47 -40.99
N LEU A 85 -13.94 -26.65 -40.38
CA LEU A 85 -14.60 -26.86 -39.08
C LEU A 85 -13.61 -27.41 -38.03
N PRO A 86 -12.66 -26.59 -37.53
CA PRO A 86 -11.55 -27.05 -36.70
C PRO A 86 -11.96 -27.62 -35.32
N PHE A 87 -13.22 -27.43 -34.91
CA PHE A 87 -13.79 -28.03 -33.70
C PHE A 87 -14.22 -29.50 -33.89
N TYR A 88 -14.03 -30.11 -35.07
CA TYR A 88 -14.16 -31.55 -35.30
C TYR A 88 -12.79 -32.23 -35.46
N GLU A 89 -12.15 -32.59 -34.34
CA GLU A 89 -10.71 -32.98 -34.29
C GLU A 89 -10.31 -34.20 -35.12
N LYS A 90 -11.23 -35.14 -35.37
CA LYS A 90 -10.94 -36.39 -36.10
C LYS A 90 -11.69 -36.50 -37.42
N GLY A 91 -12.15 -35.37 -37.96
CA GLY A 91 -12.85 -35.31 -39.24
C GLY A 91 -14.26 -35.90 -39.17
N GLU A 92 -15.24 -35.11 -38.76
CA GLU A 92 -16.66 -35.50 -38.79
C GLU A 92 -17.23 -35.39 -40.21
N SER A 93 -17.82 -36.45 -40.76
CA SER A 93 -18.25 -36.46 -42.17
C SER A 93 -19.77 -36.45 -42.35
N GLY A 94 -20.22 -36.11 -43.56
CA GLY A 94 -21.64 -36.19 -43.92
C GLY A 94 -22.47 -34.99 -43.50
N ILE A 95 -21.84 -33.88 -43.11
CA ILE A 95 -22.54 -32.60 -42.86
C ILE A 95 -23.06 -32.07 -44.20
N LYS A 96 -24.39 -31.96 -44.31
CA LYS A 96 -25.09 -31.56 -45.55
C LYS A 96 -25.44 -30.08 -45.58
N GLY A 97 -25.59 -29.45 -44.42
CA GLY A 97 -25.91 -28.04 -44.31
C GLY A 97 -25.33 -27.42 -43.05
N LEU A 98 -24.94 -26.15 -43.14
CA LEU A 98 -24.52 -25.35 -42.00
C LEU A 98 -25.06 -23.92 -42.11
N PHE A 99 -25.29 -23.31 -40.96
CA PHE A 99 -25.66 -21.91 -40.83
C PHE A 99 -24.93 -21.31 -39.63
N ALA A 100 -24.06 -20.33 -39.90
CA ALA A 100 -23.28 -19.67 -38.88
C ALA A 100 -23.50 -18.15 -38.94
N ILE A 101 -23.88 -17.54 -37.82
CA ILE A 101 -24.17 -16.11 -37.73
C ILE A 101 -23.26 -15.44 -36.68
N PRO A 102 -22.83 -14.19 -36.93
CA PRO A 102 -22.20 -13.39 -35.89
C PRO A 102 -23.24 -13.00 -34.83
N ILE A 103 -22.82 -13.02 -33.57
CA ILE A 103 -23.63 -12.58 -32.42
C ILE A 103 -23.12 -11.20 -32.00
N GLY A 104 -24.00 -10.20 -32.07
CA GLY A 104 -23.60 -8.80 -32.02
C GLY A 104 -22.55 -8.42 -33.08
N ARG A 105 -21.88 -7.29 -32.89
CA ARG A 105 -20.88 -6.79 -33.86
C ARG A 105 -19.61 -7.65 -33.92
N ASP A 106 -19.23 -8.25 -32.79
CA ASP A 106 -18.02 -9.06 -32.63
C ASP A 106 -18.02 -9.90 -31.33
N LEU A 107 -19.19 -10.17 -30.73
CA LEU A 107 -19.23 -10.84 -29.42
C LEU A 107 -18.95 -12.34 -29.53
N GLY A 108 -19.43 -12.97 -30.58
CA GLY A 108 -19.32 -14.41 -30.77
C GLY A 108 -19.93 -14.91 -32.08
N VAL A 109 -20.07 -16.22 -32.21
CA VAL A 109 -20.66 -16.92 -33.35
C VAL A 109 -21.66 -17.96 -32.85
N LEU A 110 -22.86 -17.94 -33.40
CA LEU A 110 -23.80 -19.05 -33.28
C LEU A 110 -23.69 -19.92 -34.53
N TYR A 111 -23.38 -21.18 -34.33
CA TYR A 111 -23.17 -22.17 -35.37
C TYR A 111 -24.22 -23.28 -35.24
N VAL A 112 -24.81 -23.68 -36.37
CA VAL A 112 -25.71 -24.82 -36.45
C VAL A 112 -25.41 -25.63 -37.71
N ASP A 113 -25.38 -26.96 -37.60
CA ASP A 113 -25.25 -27.85 -38.75
C ASP A 113 -26.25 -29.03 -38.73
N THR A 114 -26.37 -29.69 -39.88
CA THR A 114 -27.27 -30.84 -40.06
C THR A 114 -26.73 -31.86 -41.06
N LYS A 115 -27.02 -33.14 -40.80
CA LYS A 115 -26.81 -34.26 -41.73
C LYS A 115 -28.10 -34.69 -42.45
N ARG A 116 -29.25 -34.10 -42.08
CA ARG A 116 -30.58 -34.52 -42.56
C ARG A 116 -30.92 -33.86 -43.89
N SER A 117 -30.78 -32.54 -43.98
CA SER A 117 -31.16 -31.72 -45.14
C SER A 117 -29.98 -31.01 -45.80
N TRP A 118 -30.10 -30.67 -47.07
CA TRP A 118 -29.16 -29.82 -47.79
C TRP A 118 -29.46 -28.35 -47.50
N GLY A 119 -28.92 -27.86 -46.38
CA GLY A 119 -29.12 -26.49 -45.89
C GLY A 119 -30.37 -26.31 -45.01
N PHE A 120 -30.57 -25.05 -44.57
CA PHE A 120 -31.68 -24.61 -43.74
C PHE A 120 -32.66 -23.75 -44.55
N ALA A 121 -33.96 -23.98 -44.40
CA ALA A 121 -35.02 -23.20 -45.00
C ALA A 121 -35.10 -21.78 -44.41
N GLU A 122 -35.74 -20.84 -45.11
CA GLU A 122 -35.83 -19.44 -44.64
C GLU A 122 -36.43 -19.30 -43.22
N LYS A 123 -37.43 -20.14 -42.88
CA LYS A 123 -38.03 -20.14 -41.54
C LYS A 123 -37.02 -20.57 -40.47
N GLU A 124 -36.21 -21.59 -40.76
CA GLU A 124 -35.17 -22.09 -39.86
C GLU A 124 -34.04 -21.07 -39.71
N GLN A 125 -33.63 -20.41 -40.81
CA GLN A 125 -32.65 -19.34 -40.77
C GLN A 125 -33.14 -18.15 -39.93
N LYS A 126 -34.42 -17.76 -40.07
CA LYS A 126 -35.05 -16.73 -39.22
C LYS A 126 -35.02 -17.12 -37.75
N LEU A 127 -35.32 -18.38 -37.43
CA LEU A 127 -35.24 -18.90 -36.08
C LEU A 127 -33.82 -18.78 -35.51
N VAL A 128 -32.78 -19.21 -36.24
CA VAL A 128 -31.39 -19.07 -35.78
C VAL A 128 -31.02 -17.61 -35.51
N LEU A 129 -31.48 -16.67 -36.34
CA LEU A 129 -31.26 -15.24 -36.14
C LEU A 129 -31.96 -14.71 -34.87
N GLU A 130 -33.20 -15.13 -34.59
CA GLU A 130 -33.93 -14.77 -33.36
C GLU A 130 -33.23 -15.30 -32.11
N PHE A 131 -32.81 -16.57 -32.12
CA PHE A 131 -31.97 -17.13 -31.06
C PHE A 131 -30.66 -16.37 -30.91
N GLY A 132 -30.07 -15.93 -32.01
CA GLY A 132 -28.87 -15.10 -32.01
C GLY A 132 -29.06 -13.77 -31.28
N GLN A 133 -30.21 -13.10 -31.48
CA GLN A 133 -30.56 -11.85 -30.78
C GLN A 133 -30.74 -12.07 -29.28
N ILE A 134 -31.35 -13.20 -28.89
CA ILE A 134 -31.49 -13.57 -27.47
C ILE A 134 -30.11 -13.79 -26.84
N LEU A 135 -29.23 -14.54 -27.50
CA LEU A 135 -27.86 -14.77 -27.04
C LEU A 135 -27.07 -13.46 -26.92
N GLU A 136 -27.18 -12.56 -27.92
CA GLU A 136 -26.55 -11.24 -27.86
C GLU A 136 -27.01 -10.44 -26.64
N THR A 137 -28.32 -10.41 -26.38
CA THR A 137 -28.91 -9.70 -25.24
C THR A 137 -28.41 -10.29 -23.92
N LEU A 138 -28.36 -11.61 -23.82
CA LEU A 138 -27.89 -12.30 -22.62
C LEU A 138 -26.39 -12.02 -22.34
N VAL A 139 -25.53 -12.10 -23.36
CA VAL A 139 -24.10 -11.74 -23.23
C VAL A 139 -23.92 -10.30 -22.79
N LYS A 140 -24.65 -9.36 -23.38
CA LYS A 140 -24.59 -7.94 -22.98
C LYS A 140 -25.03 -7.74 -21.54
N SER A 141 -26.12 -8.39 -21.14
CA SER A 141 -26.64 -8.34 -19.77
C SER A 141 -25.62 -8.87 -18.76
N GLU A 142 -25.02 -10.03 -19.01
CA GLU A 142 -23.99 -10.59 -18.11
C GLU A 142 -22.77 -9.69 -17.98
N ARG A 143 -22.26 -9.17 -19.11
CA ARG A 143 -21.13 -8.23 -19.09
C ARG A 143 -21.47 -6.93 -18.35
N ALA A 144 -22.71 -6.46 -18.44
CA ALA A 144 -23.18 -5.28 -17.69
C ALA A 144 -23.23 -5.57 -16.19
N ILE A 145 -23.79 -6.71 -15.79
CA ILE A 145 -23.87 -7.14 -14.38
C ILE A 145 -22.48 -7.28 -13.76
N GLU A 146 -21.53 -7.90 -14.47
CA GLU A 146 -20.15 -8.04 -13.95
C GLU A 146 -19.45 -6.68 -13.81
N ARG A 147 -19.69 -5.75 -14.74
CA ARG A 147 -19.18 -4.38 -14.64
C ARG A 147 -19.81 -3.63 -13.46
N GLU A 148 -21.11 -3.75 -13.26
CA GLU A 148 -21.81 -3.15 -12.12
C GLU A 148 -21.28 -3.69 -10.79
N LYS A 149 -21.09 -5.01 -10.68
CA LYS A 149 -20.46 -5.63 -9.51
C LYS A 149 -19.05 -5.08 -9.28
N MET A 150 -18.25 -4.91 -10.34
CA MET A 150 -16.92 -4.32 -10.23
C MET A 150 -16.99 -2.88 -9.70
N TYR A 151 -17.84 -2.02 -10.27
CA TYR A 151 -18.03 -0.66 -9.78
C TYR A 151 -18.52 -0.60 -8.33
N ALA A 152 -19.43 -1.48 -7.92
CA ALA A 152 -19.85 -1.57 -6.53
C ALA A 152 -18.71 -2.01 -5.59
N ARG A 153 -17.81 -2.88 -6.03
CA ARG A 153 -16.59 -3.22 -5.26
C ARG A 153 -15.61 -2.05 -5.20
N MET A 154 -15.40 -1.33 -6.31
CA MET A 154 -14.52 -0.17 -6.35
C MET A 154 -15.03 0.96 -5.47
N LEU A 155 -16.34 1.25 -5.50
CA LEU A 155 -16.96 2.27 -4.66
C LEU A 155 -16.81 1.93 -3.17
N ARG A 156 -17.01 0.66 -2.80
CA ARG A 156 -16.78 0.20 -1.41
C ARG A 156 -15.32 0.31 -1.00
N LEU A 157 -14.38 -0.07 -1.88
CA LEU A 157 -12.96 0.10 -1.60
C LEU A 157 -12.63 1.58 -1.37
N TRP A 158 -13.10 2.46 -2.26
CA TRP A 158 -12.89 3.89 -2.16
C TRP A 158 -13.46 4.48 -0.86
N HIS A 159 -14.73 4.19 -0.57
CA HIS A 159 -15.40 4.63 0.65
C HIS A 159 -14.62 4.22 1.91
N ASN A 160 -14.19 2.95 1.98
CA ASN A 160 -13.45 2.46 3.14
C ASN A 160 -12.06 3.10 3.25
N VAL A 161 -11.39 3.39 2.13
CA VAL A 161 -10.11 4.11 2.15
C VAL A 161 -10.28 5.55 2.65
N GLU A 162 -11.35 6.22 2.26
CA GLU A 162 -11.67 7.57 2.75
C GLU A 162 -11.98 7.58 4.25
N GLU A 163 -12.81 6.65 4.72
CA GLU A 163 -13.12 6.51 6.14
C GLU A 163 -11.83 6.31 6.98
N GLN A 164 -10.89 5.47 6.51
CA GLN A 164 -9.60 5.31 7.17
C GLN A 164 -8.73 6.58 7.11
N ALA A 165 -8.83 7.36 6.04
CA ALA A 165 -8.07 8.61 5.88
C ALA A 165 -8.57 9.71 6.83
N GLU A 166 -9.87 9.76 7.11
CA GLU A 166 -10.49 10.73 8.02
C GLU A 166 -10.19 10.40 9.49
N MET A 167 -10.24 9.12 9.86
CA MET A 167 -10.10 8.70 11.26
C MET A 167 -8.65 8.52 11.71
N SER A 168 -7.67 8.59 10.80
CA SER A 168 -6.29 8.27 11.15
C SER A 168 -5.46 9.49 11.55
N GLU A 169 -4.92 9.43 12.76
CA GLU A 169 -3.82 10.26 13.24
C GLU A 169 -2.46 9.51 13.20
N ASN A 170 -2.47 8.24 12.78
CA ASN A 170 -1.32 7.36 12.84
C ASN A 170 -1.07 6.67 11.49
N LEU A 171 0.09 6.96 10.92
CA LEU A 171 0.50 6.50 9.59
C LEU A 171 0.56 4.97 9.49
N GLU A 172 1.02 4.29 10.55
CA GLU A 172 1.10 2.82 10.62
C GLU A 172 -0.31 2.20 10.57
N ARG A 173 -1.23 2.69 11.41
CA ARG A 173 -2.61 2.20 11.43
C ARG A 173 -3.32 2.41 10.10
N TYR A 174 -3.17 3.59 9.50
CA TYR A 174 -3.76 3.90 8.19
C TYR A 174 -3.29 2.92 7.12
N PHE A 175 -1.99 2.75 6.97
CA PHE A 175 -1.45 1.93 5.88
C PHE A 175 -1.66 0.44 6.09
N HIS A 176 -1.65 -0.08 7.32
CA HIS A 176 -2.08 -1.44 7.58
C HIS A 176 -3.53 -1.69 7.16
N SER A 177 -4.44 -0.76 7.47
CA SER A 177 -5.84 -0.85 7.03
C SER A 177 -5.96 -0.78 5.51
N VAL A 178 -5.32 0.18 4.85
CA VAL A 178 -5.42 0.37 3.39
C VAL A 178 -4.83 -0.82 2.62
N VAL A 179 -3.68 -1.34 3.03
CA VAL A 179 -3.08 -2.54 2.41
C VAL A 179 -4.03 -3.73 2.57
N SER A 180 -4.67 -3.90 3.73
CA SER A 180 -5.66 -4.96 3.96
C SER A 180 -6.91 -4.81 3.06
N LEU A 181 -7.41 -3.58 2.89
CA LEU A 181 -8.54 -3.29 2.00
C LEU A 181 -8.20 -3.61 0.53
N CYS A 182 -7.04 -3.15 0.06
CA CYS A 182 -6.57 -3.43 -1.29
C CYS A 182 -6.35 -4.92 -1.50
N HIS A 183 -5.71 -5.62 -0.55
CA HIS A 183 -5.49 -7.06 -0.58
C HIS A 183 -6.79 -7.85 -0.79
N LYS A 184 -7.84 -7.52 -0.03
CA LYS A 184 -9.17 -8.15 -0.17
C LYS A 184 -9.82 -7.84 -1.51
N PHE A 185 -9.66 -6.62 -2.01
CA PHE A 185 -10.24 -6.19 -3.29
C PHE A 185 -9.60 -6.93 -4.47
N VAL A 186 -8.27 -6.95 -4.55
CA VAL A 186 -7.52 -7.55 -5.67
C VAL A 186 -7.35 -9.07 -5.54
N LYS A 187 -7.64 -9.63 -4.35
CA LYS A 187 -7.49 -11.05 -4.02
C LYS A 187 -6.08 -11.59 -4.30
N ALA A 188 -5.07 -10.77 -3.98
CA ALA A 188 -3.67 -11.17 -4.06
C ALA A 188 -3.35 -12.23 -3.01
N HIS A 189 -2.27 -13.00 -3.23
CA HIS A 189 -1.73 -13.90 -2.23
C HIS A 189 -1.11 -13.10 -1.06
N SER A 190 -0.35 -12.05 -1.42
CA SER A 190 0.28 -11.13 -0.48
C SER A 190 0.26 -9.71 -1.02
N SER A 191 0.18 -8.74 -0.11
CA SER A 191 0.16 -7.32 -0.44
C SER A 191 1.02 -6.54 0.53
N TYR A 192 1.66 -5.50 0.02
CA TYR A 192 2.72 -4.78 0.69
C TYR A 192 2.56 -3.29 0.46
N LEU A 193 3.01 -2.52 1.44
CA LEU A 193 3.42 -1.14 1.26
C LEU A 193 4.87 -1.01 1.67
N PHE A 194 5.64 -0.43 0.78
CA PHE A 194 7.02 -0.07 0.99
C PHE A 194 7.15 1.44 1.10
N LEU A 195 7.90 1.93 2.10
CA LEU A 195 8.32 3.33 2.18
C LEU A 195 9.71 3.49 1.58
N VAL A 196 9.87 4.53 0.77
CA VAL A 196 11.15 4.90 0.18
C VAL A 196 11.87 5.86 1.10
N ASN A 197 13.16 5.61 1.33
CA ASN A 197 14.03 6.50 2.07
C ASN A 197 15.19 6.94 1.17
N HIS A 198 15.06 8.14 0.63
CA HIS A 198 16.07 8.73 -0.25
C HIS A 198 17.38 9.09 0.47
N SER A 199 17.35 9.32 1.79
CA SER A 199 18.55 9.70 2.55
C SER A 199 19.59 8.58 2.66
N ASN A 200 19.15 7.32 2.64
CA ASN A 200 20.02 6.14 2.69
C ASN A 200 19.87 5.23 1.47
N ASN A 201 19.14 5.65 0.43
CA ASN A 201 18.83 4.88 -0.77
C ASN A 201 18.28 3.47 -0.48
N LYS A 202 17.32 3.38 0.44
CA LYS A 202 16.66 2.11 0.77
C LYS A 202 15.15 2.19 0.71
N VAL A 203 14.54 1.03 0.54
CA VAL A 203 13.11 0.81 0.62
C VAL A 203 12.85 -0.10 1.82
N LYS A 204 11.92 0.29 2.70
CA LYS A 204 11.57 -0.49 3.89
C LYS A 204 10.14 -0.99 3.78
N LEU A 205 9.91 -2.26 4.12
CA LEU A 205 8.54 -2.76 4.29
C LEU A 205 7.87 -2.05 5.48
N PHE A 206 6.72 -1.44 5.24
CA PHE A 206 6.02 -0.64 6.23
C PHE A 206 4.68 -1.23 6.66
N ALA A 207 3.95 -1.82 5.72
CA ALA A 207 2.72 -2.53 6.01
C ALA A 207 2.56 -3.73 5.08
N CYS A 208 1.86 -4.77 5.54
CA CYS A 208 1.59 -5.94 4.72
C CYS A 208 0.26 -6.61 5.09
N ALA A 209 -0.28 -7.38 4.15
CA ALA A 209 -1.45 -8.24 4.33
C ALA A 209 -1.30 -9.55 3.52
N GLY A 210 -1.95 -10.62 3.98
CA GLY A 210 -1.83 -11.95 3.37
C GLY A 210 -0.69 -12.78 3.98
N LYS A 211 -0.17 -13.75 3.22
CA LYS A 211 0.87 -14.66 3.68
C LYS A 211 2.26 -14.05 3.49
N VAL A 212 2.76 -13.39 4.52
CA VAL A 212 4.11 -12.79 4.54
C VAL A 212 4.96 -13.50 5.58
N GLN A 213 6.16 -13.92 5.20
CA GLN A 213 7.11 -14.57 6.10
C GLN A 213 7.62 -13.56 7.13
N ASP A 214 7.75 -13.98 8.39
CA ASP A 214 8.13 -13.10 9.49
C ASP A 214 9.51 -12.45 9.28
N GLU A 215 10.41 -13.16 8.61
CA GLU A 215 11.77 -12.71 8.25
C GLU A 215 11.78 -11.43 7.40
N PHE A 216 10.68 -11.12 6.69
CA PHE A 216 10.59 -9.95 5.83
C PHE A 216 9.95 -8.73 6.49
N LYS A 217 9.42 -8.84 7.71
CA LYS A 217 8.68 -7.74 8.37
C LYS A 217 9.52 -6.49 8.61
N ASP A 218 10.83 -6.66 8.80
CA ASP A 218 11.80 -5.56 8.98
C ASP A 218 12.78 -5.44 7.80
N ALA A 219 12.45 -6.01 6.64
CA ALA A 219 13.35 -6.00 5.49
C ALA A 219 13.59 -4.57 4.97
N GLU A 220 14.87 -4.26 4.76
CA GLU A 220 15.33 -3.09 4.02
C GLU A 220 16.04 -3.54 2.74
N VAL A 221 15.66 -2.92 1.62
CA VAL A 221 16.11 -3.30 0.27
C VAL A 221 16.78 -2.09 -0.38
N PRO A 222 17.94 -2.23 -1.03
CA PRO A 222 18.55 -1.12 -1.75
C PRO A 222 17.65 -0.61 -2.89
N LEU A 223 17.53 0.72 -3.04
CA LEU A 223 16.82 1.37 -4.15
C LEU A 223 17.51 1.18 -5.50
N THR A 224 18.77 0.76 -5.53
CA THR A 224 19.58 0.63 -6.75
C THR A 224 19.29 -0.65 -7.53
N GLU A 225 18.51 -1.58 -6.96
CA GLU A 225 18.30 -2.91 -7.51
C GLU A 225 16.91 -3.46 -7.18
N GLY A 226 16.57 -4.61 -7.78
CA GLY A 226 15.29 -5.27 -7.59
C GLY A 226 14.09 -4.54 -8.22
N ILE A 227 12.90 -5.06 -7.91
CA ILE A 227 11.63 -4.54 -8.45
C ILE A 227 11.30 -3.15 -7.90
N MET A 228 11.52 -2.93 -6.60
CA MET A 228 11.20 -1.65 -5.96
C MET A 228 12.10 -0.53 -6.48
N GLY A 229 13.40 -0.79 -6.63
CA GLY A 229 14.33 0.17 -7.21
C GLY A 229 13.99 0.54 -8.65
N TRP A 230 13.55 -0.45 -9.45
CA TRP A 230 13.09 -0.19 -10.81
C TRP A 230 11.85 0.71 -10.83
N ILE A 231 10.85 0.46 -9.97
CA ILE A 231 9.63 1.26 -9.89
C ILE A 231 9.94 2.70 -9.47
N ALA A 232 10.76 2.87 -8.43
CA ALA A 232 11.18 4.19 -7.96
C ALA A 232 11.93 4.97 -9.06
N SER A 233 12.88 4.32 -9.74
CA SER A 233 13.69 4.95 -10.79
C SER A 233 12.90 5.29 -12.06
N ASN A 234 11.93 4.46 -12.44
CA ASN A 234 11.15 4.66 -13.67
C ASN A 234 9.86 5.46 -13.43
N GLN A 235 9.50 5.70 -12.17
CA GLN A 235 8.31 6.44 -11.75
C GLN A 235 7.01 5.94 -12.43
N LYS A 236 6.88 4.62 -12.59
CA LYS A 236 5.76 3.99 -13.33
C LYS A 236 5.26 2.73 -12.65
N THR A 237 3.95 2.50 -12.78
CA THR A 237 3.33 1.21 -12.41
C THR A 237 3.99 0.06 -13.17
N LEU A 238 4.50 -0.93 -12.45
CA LEU A 238 5.11 -2.12 -13.03
C LEU A 238 4.14 -3.30 -13.00
N LYS A 239 3.97 -3.97 -14.15
CA LYS A 239 3.17 -5.18 -14.31
C LYS A 239 4.06 -6.33 -14.76
N ILE A 240 4.18 -7.37 -13.94
CA ILE A 240 4.90 -8.59 -14.28
C ILE A 240 3.89 -9.73 -14.31
N ARG A 241 3.56 -10.25 -15.51
CA ARG A 241 2.59 -11.36 -15.67
C ARG A 241 3.13 -12.70 -15.18
N LYS A 242 4.44 -12.90 -15.32
CA LYS A 242 5.12 -14.13 -14.94
C LYS A 242 6.47 -13.80 -14.32
N LEU A 243 6.65 -14.15 -13.05
CA LEU A 243 7.87 -13.89 -12.30
C LEU A 243 8.98 -14.88 -12.64
N GLU A 244 10.21 -14.39 -12.76
CA GLU A 244 11.39 -15.22 -12.99
C GLU A 244 12.09 -15.59 -11.67
N THR A 245 12.00 -16.85 -11.26
CA THR A 245 12.58 -17.37 -10.00
C THR A 245 14.10 -17.33 -9.91
N LYS A 246 14.80 -17.19 -11.03
CA LYS A 246 16.28 -17.18 -11.09
C LYS A 246 16.87 -15.81 -11.45
N SER A 247 16.03 -14.79 -11.58
CA SER A 247 16.50 -13.47 -11.98
C SER A 247 17.11 -12.74 -10.79
N LYS A 248 18.39 -12.40 -10.87
CA LYS A 248 19.05 -11.51 -9.89
C LYS A 248 18.48 -10.08 -9.89
N LYS A 249 17.56 -9.76 -10.80
CA LYS A 249 16.94 -8.43 -10.95
C LYS A 249 15.47 -8.39 -10.54
N GLN A 250 14.77 -9.54 -10.51
CA GLN A 250 13.35 -9.59 -10.14
C GLN A 250 13.20 -10.19 -8.74
N TYR A 251 13.32 -9.33 -7.74
CA TYR A 251 13.00 -9.65 -6.35
C TYR A 251 12.38 -8.45 -5.64
N LEU A 252 11.63 -8.73 -4.57
CA LEU A 252 10.94 -7.80 -3.69
C LEU A 252 11.80 -7.47 -2.46
N PHE A 253 12.35 -8.48 -1.78
CA PHE A 253 13.14 -8.32 -0.55
C PHE A 253 14.61 -8.68 -0.74
N ASN A 254 14.91 -9.83 -1.35
CA ASN A 254 16.28 -10.23 -1.64
C ASN A 254 16.39 -11.16 -2.86
N PRO A 255 17.57 -11.26 -3.52
CA PRO A 255 17.73 -12.07 -4.74
C PRO A 255 17.52 -13.58 -4.59
N HIS A 256 17.44 -14.11 -3.37
CA HIS A 256 17.29 -15.54 -3.08
C HIS A 256 15.90 -15.90 -2.55
N GLU A 257 14.97 -14.95 -2.50
CA GLU A 257 13.63 -15.20 -1.99
C GLU A 257 12.84 -16.14 -2.94
N PRO A 258 12.01 -17.05 -2.40
CA PRO A 258 11.26 -17.99 -3.21
C PRO A 258 10.01 -17.33 -3.82
N LEU A 259 10.17 -16.58 -4.91
CA LEU A 259 9.03 -16.04 -5.67
C LEU A 259 8.30 -17.16 -6.45
N PRO A 260 6.97 -17.11 -6.57
CA PRO A 260 6.22 -18.08 -7.36
C PRO A 260 6.50 -17.89 -8.86
N HIS A 261 7.11 -18.87 -9.53
CA HIS A 261 7.46 -18.76 -10.97
C HIS A 261 6.26 -18.57 -11.90
N THR A 262 5.09 -19.11 -11.52
CA THR A 262 3.83 -18.89 -12.24
C THR A 262 3.09 -17.64 -11.76
N GLY A 263 3.65 -16.95 -10.79
CA GLY A 263 3.04 -15.81 -10.14
C GLY A 263 3.19 -14.52 -10.94
N SER A 264 2.38 -13.55 -10.55
CA SER A 264 2.36 -12.22 -11.14
C SER A 264 2.53 -11.17 -10.05
N PHE A 265 3.06 -10.01 -10.44
CA PHE A 265 3.30 -8.89 -9.55
C PHE A 265 2.82 -7.57 -10.15
N LEU A 266 2.17 -6.76 -9.33
CA LEU A 266 1.79 -5.38 -9.63
C LEU A 266 2.41 -4.44 -8.61
N GLY A 267 3.24 -3.51 -9.08
CA GLY A 267 3.79 -2.44 -8.28
C GLY A 267 3.15 -1.10 -8.66
N VAL A 268 2.54 -0.39 -7.70
CA VAL A 268 1.88 0.91 -7.91
C VAL A 268 2.60 1.97 -7.08
N PRO A 269 3.28 2.95 -7.69
CA PRO A 269 3.96 4.02 -6.97
C PRO A 269 2.99 5.04 -6.35
N LEU A 270 3.37 5.58 -5.20
CA LEU A 270 2.74 6.70 -4.49
C LEU A 270 3.67 7.90 -4.60
N PHE A 271 3.12 9.05 -5.00
CA PHE A 271 3.89 10.23 -5.37
C PHE A 271 3.66 11.39 -4.42
N ILE A 272 4.73 12.02 -3.95
CA ILE A 272 4.70 13.31 -3.25
C ILE A 272 5.70 14.21 -4.00
N ASP A 273 5.26 15.41 -4.38
CA ASP A 273 6.08 16.38 -5.14
C ASP A 273 6.80 15.83 -6.38
N GLY A 274 6.20 14.83 -7.04
CA GLY A 274 6.74 14.20 -8.26
C GLY A 274 7.73 13.07 -8.00
N GLU A 275 8.08 12.79 -6.75
CA GLU A 275 8.96 11.69 -6.35
C GLU A 275 8.19 10.51 -5.77
N VAL A 276 8.74 9.30 -5.94
CA VAL A 276 8.14 8.08 -5.40
C VAL A 276 8.53 7.93 -3.93
N GLU A 277 7.59 8.21 -3.03
CA GLU A 277 7.80 8.12 -1.58
C GLU A 277 7.35 6.77 -1.00
N ALA A 278 6.45 6.08 -1.71
CA ALA A 278 6.00 4.76 -1.31
C ALA A 278 5.56 3.92 -2.51
N ILE A 279 5.48 2.60 -2.33
CA ILE A 279 5.08 1.66 -3.38
C ILE A 279 4.12 0.63 -2.79
N PHE A 280 2.91 0.53 -3.36
CA PHE A 280 2.07 -0.65 -3.15
C PHE A 280 2.57 -1.81 -4.01
N GLY A 281 2.71 -2.99 -3.40
CA GLY A 281 3.06 -4.23 -4.09
C GLY A 281 1.98 -5.27 -3.91
N PHE A 282 1.56 -5.93 -5.00
CA PHE A 282 0.58 -7.01 -4.97
C PHE A 282 1.17 -8.24 -5.66
N LEU A 283 1.21 -9.36 -4.95
CA LEU A 283 1.78 -10.62 -5.41
C LEU A 283 0.70 -11.69 -5.49
N TRP A 284 0.61 -12.37 -6.64
CA TRP A 284 -0.22 -13.56 -6.84
C TRP A 284 0.67 -14.78 -7.10
N GLU A 285 0.28 -15.96 -6.60
CA GLU A 285 0.99 -17.23 -6.87
C GLU A 285 0.78 -17.76 -8.29
N ARG A 286 -0.25 -17.26 -8.96
CA ARG A 286 -0.63 -17.61 -10.33
C ARG A 286 -0.70 -16.34 -11.18
N GLU A 287 -0.77 -16.54 -12.50
CA GLU A 287 -0.95 -15.45 -13.43
C GLU A 287 -2.28 -14.74 -13.13
N HIS A 288 -2.21 -13.45 -12.84
CA HIS A 288 -3.37 -12.60 -12.61
C HIS A 288 -3.62 -11.73 -13.84
N ARG A 289 -4.89 -11.62 -14.21
CA ARG A 289 -5.33 -10.79 -15.33
C ARG A 289 -5.93 -9.51 -14.78
N TRP A 290 -5.18 -8.42 -14.85
CA TRP A 290 -5.67 -7.11 -14.46
C TRP A 290 -6.64 -6.55 -15.49
N ASP A 291 -7.81 -6.13 -15.04
CA ASP A 291 -8.70 -5.30 -15.86
C ASP A 291 -8.36 -3.80 -15.71
N ARG A 292 -8.94 -2.97 -16.58
CA ARG A 292 -8.64 -1.52 -16.60
C ARG A 292 -9.19 -0.82 -15.36
N ASP A 293 -10.31 -1.29 -14.84
CA ASP A 293 -11.03 -0.67 -13.72
C ASP A 293 -10.31 -0.98 -12.39
N GLU A 294 -9.76 -2.19 -12.23
CA GLU A 294 -8.89 -2.63 -11.14
C GLU A 294 -7.63 -1.77 -11.07
N LEU A 295 -6.92 -1.59 -12.20
CA LEU A 295 -5.74 -0.72 -12.24
C LEU A 295 -6.09 0.74 -11.97
N TYR A 296 -7.24 1.20 -12.47
CA TYR A 296 -7.69 2.56 -12.24
C TYR A 296 -7.93 2.83 -10.75
N ILE A 297 -8.71 1.98 -10.06
CA ILE A 297 -9.00 2.20 -8.64
C ILE A 297 -7.75 2.09 -7.77
N LEU A 298 -6.81 1.20 -8.07
CA LEU A 298 -5.55 1.09 -7.33
C LEU A 298 -4.70 2.36 -7.45
N ASN A 299 -4.68 3.01 -8.62
CA ASN A 299 -4.01 4.30 -8.80
C ASN A 299 -4.74 5.42 -8.05
N VAL A 300 -6.08 5.41 -8.02
CA VAL A 300 -6.87 6.37 -7.23
C VAL A 300 -6.56 6.23 -5.74
N VAL A 301 -6.51 5.00 -5.22
CA VAL A 301 -6.13 4.71 -3.83
C VAL A 301 -4.68 5.14 -3.57
N ALA A 302 -3.73 4.83 -4.47
CA ALA A 302 -2.33 5.27 -4.35
C ALA A 302 -2.21 6.79 -4.26
N LYS A 303 -2.90 7.54 -5.13
CA LYS A 303 -2.92 9.00 -5.09
C LYS A 303 -3.45 9.51 -3.76
N ARG A 304 -4.57 8.95 -3.28
CA ARG A 304 -5.14 9.35 -1.99
C ARG A 304 -4.20 9.05 -0.82
N SER A 305 -3.62 7.86 -0.79
CA SER A 305 -2.67 7.45 0.23
C SER A 305 -1.41 8.30 0.23
N SER A 306 -1.00 8.84 -0.93
CA SER A 306 0.11 9.80 -1.03
C SER A 306 -0.23 11.10 -0.30
N THR A 307 -1.42 11.65 -0.49
CA THR A 307 -1.89 12.85 0.22
C THR A 307 -1.97 12.63 1.73
N VAL A 308 -2.41 11.45 2.19
CA VAL A 308 -2.48 11.14 3.62
C VAL A 308 -1.07 10.98 4.22
N LEU A 309 -0.16 10.32 3.49
CA LEU A 309 1.25 10.20 3.88
C LEU A 309 1.89 11.58 4.07
N GLU A 310 1.72 12.46 3.08
CA GLU A 310 2.22 13.83 3.13
C GLU A 310 1.64 14.60 4.34
N LYS A 311 0.31 14.60 4.49
CA LYS A 311 -0.38 15.26 5.63
C LYS A 311 0.17 14.79 6.97
N LEU A 312 0.24 13.47 7.21
CA LEU A 312 0.70 12.92 8.49
C LEU A 312 2.19 13.17 8.70
N SER A 313 3.00 13.17 7.64
CA SER A 313 4.42 13.53 7.71
C SER A 313 4.60 14.99 8.12
N LEU A 314 3.86 15.91 7.48
CA LEU A 314 3.89 17.35 7.80
C LEU A 314 3.39 17.61 9.22
N GLN A 315 2.30 16.97 9.66
CA GLN A 315 1.82 17.08 11.04
C GLN A 315 2.87 16.61 12.05
N ARG A 316 3.59 15.52 11.76
CA ARG A 316 4.68 15.04 12.60
C ARG A 316 5.85 16.03 12.64
N GLN A 317 6.22 16.61 11.51
CA GLN A 317 7.29 17.62 11.45
C GLN A 317 6.91 18.87 12.24
N LEU A 318 5.66 19.33 12.13
CA LEU A 318 5.13 20.44 12.90
C LEU A 318 5.15 20.14 14.40
N ALA A 319 4.66 18.97 14.82
CA ALA A 319 4.69 18.57 16.22
C ALA A 319 6.12 18.52 16.79
N ILE A 320 7.10 18.06 16.00
CA ILE A 320 8.52 18.09 16.39
C ILE A 320 9.00 19.54 16.53
N ALA A 321 8.70 20.42 15.56
CA ALA A 321 9.09 21.83 15.60
C ALA A 321 8.46 22.60 16.79
N GLU A 322 7.24 22.22 17.17
CA GLU A 322 6.51 22.81 18.31
C GLU A 322 7.00 22.31 19.67
N THR A 323 7.64 21.14 19.74
CA THR A 323 8.03 20.50 21.02
C THR A 323 9.53 20.41 21.23
N ILE A 324 10.34 20.64 20.19
CA ILE A 324 11.80 20.61 20.25
C ILE A 324 12.35 22.03 20.06
N ASP A 325 13.30 22.41 20.91
CA ASP A 325 14.05 23.64 20.73
C ASP A 325 15.03 23.49 19.55
N SER A 326 14.78 24.27 18.50
CA SER A 326 15.52 24.19 17.22
C SER A 326 17.03 24.42 17.36
N ASN A 327 17.48 25.06 18.44
CA ASN A 327 18.88 25.35 18.65
C ASN A 327 19.62 24.22 19.39
N THR A 328 19.00 23.69 20.44
CA THR A 328 19.63 22.71 21.34
C THR A 328 19.34 21.27 20.94
N GLY A 329 18.26 21.03 20.19
CA GLY A 329 17.74 19.69 19.86
C GLY A 329 17.12 18.96 21.06
N LEU A 330 16.94 19.65 22.19
CA LEU A 330 16.25 19.15 23.38
C LEU A 330 14.76 19.51 23.32
N TYR A 331 13.93 18.90 24.16
CA TYR A 331 12.55 19.37 24.29
C TYR A 331 12.52 20.85 24.68
N ASN A 332 11.68 21.66 24.07
CA ASN A 332 11.41 23.01 24.57
C ASN A 332 10.50 22.94 25.81
N GLU A 333 10.12 24.08 26.37
CA GLU A 333 9.32 24.14 27.59
C GLU A 333 7.97 23.40 27.48
N LEU A 334 7.25 23.60 26.37
CA LEU A 334 6.00 22.90 26.09
C LEU A 334 6.21 21.38 25.94
N GLY A 335 7.17 20.99 25.11
CA GLY A 335 7.46 19.58 24.84
C GLY A 335 7.92 18.82 26.09
N PHE A 336 8.74 19.47 26.93
CA PHE A 336 9.22 18.86 28.17
C PHE A 336 8.07 18.66 29.15
N GLU A 337 7.15 19.63 29.29
CA GLU A 337 5.99 19.51 30.17
C GLU A 337 5.06 18.37 29.75
N GLN A 338 4.75 18.25 28.46
CA GLN A 338 3.93 17.15 27.93
C GLN A 338 4.56 15.79 28.21
N VAL A 339 5.88 15.66 27.98
CA VAL A 339 6.60 14.41 28.24
C VAL A 339 6.69 14.13 29.74
N PHE A 340 6.88 15.16 30.57
CA PHE A 340 6.90 15.04 32.02
C PHE A 340 5.57 14.52 32.56
N GLN A 341 4.45 15.14 32.16
CA GLN A 341 3.11 14.73 32.58
C GLN A 341 2.82 13.27 32.20
N ASN A 342 3.12 12.88 30.96
CA ASN A 342 2.95 11.50 30.50
C ASN A 342 3.82 10.50 31.27
N LYS A 343 5.05 10.90 31.63
CA LYS A 343 5.98 10.06 32.40
C LYS A 343 5.57 9.93 33.86
N LEU A 344 5.07 11.01 34.47
CA LEU A 344 4.56 11.01 35.83
C LEU A 344 3.32 10.12 35.94
N ASN A 345 2.37 10.19 35.01
CA ASN A 345 1.21 9.31 35.01
C ASN A 345 1.61 7.83 34.99
N LYS A 346 2.58 7.46 34.14
CA LYS A 346 3.13 6.09 34.11
C LYS A 346 3.87 5.71 35.39
N ALA A 347 4.55 6.68 36.03
CA ALA A 347 5.24 6.47 37.31
C ALA A 347 4.23 6.19 38.42
N ILE A 348 3.11 6.92 38.46
CA ILE A 348 1.99 6.72 39.37
C ILE A 348 1.37 5.34 39.16
N GLU A 349 1.01 4.99 37.92
CA GLU A 349 0.40 3.69 37.59
C GLU A 349 1.26 2.49 38.00
N LYS A 350 2.59 2.62 37.87
CA LYS A 350 3.54 1.54 38.14
C LYS A 350 4.20 1.63 39.51
N SER A 351 3.87 2.65 40.30
CA SER A 351 4.54 2.95 41.58
C SER A 351 6.07 3.03 41.47
N ILE A 352 6.58 3.63 40.39
CA ILE A 352 8.02 3.77 40.14
C ILE A 352 8.49 5.15 40.58
N PRO A 353 9.53 5.28 41.43
CA PRO A 353 10.06 6.58 41.83
C PRO A 353 10.70 7.31 40.64
N MET A 354 10.56 8.63 40.62
CA MET A 354 11.08 9.47 39.55
C MET A 354 11.69 10.75 40.12
N VAL A 355 12.83 11.16 39.56
CA VAL A 355 13.50 12.41 39.90
C VAL A 355 13.32 13.40 38.77
N LEU A 356 12.76 14.57 39.09
CA LEU A 356 12.81 15.78 38.28
C LEU A 356 13.98 16.63 38.77
N ALA A 357 14.82 17.11 37.85
CA ALA A 357 15.92 18.00 38.16
C ALA A 357 16.05 19.13 37.16
N VAL A 358 16.60 20.25 37.62
CA VAL A 358 16.93 21.41 36.78
C VAL A 358 18.33 21.90 37.10
N ILE A 359 19.06 22.32 36.06
CA ILE A 359 20.20 23.22 36.17
C ILE A 359 19.81 24.59 35.61
N GLN A 360 20.23 25.66 36.26
CA GLN A 360 20.11 27.02 35.77
C GLN A 360 21.49 27.67 35.67
N ILE A 361 21.80 28.25 34.51
CA ILE A 361 22.99 29.08 34.31
C ILE A 361 22.55 30.54 34.41
N SER A 362 23.05 31.26 35.41
CA SER A 362 22.54 32.60 35.75
C SER A 362 23.64 33.55 36.24
N PRO A 363 23.53 34.86 35.99
CA PRO A 363 22.46 35.54 35.25
C PRO A 363 22.68 35.48 33.72
N TRP A 364 21.75 34.88 32.98
CA TRP A 364 21.87 34.73 31.52
C TRP A 364 21.78 36.06 30.76
N MET A 365 21.27 37.12 31.40
CA MET A 365 21.24 38.47 30.83
C MET A 365 22.64 38.98 30.49
N LEU A 366 23.68 38.56 31.21
CA LEU A 366 25.06 38.92 30.90
C LEU A 366 25.51 38.36 29.55
N VAL A 367 25.12 37.12 29.23
CA VAL A 367 25.40 36.51 27.92
C VAL A 367 24.71 37.32 26.82
N LYS A 368 23.42 37.65 27.01
CA LYS A 368 22.65 38.42 26.04
C LYS A 368 23.16 39.85 25.83
N ALA A 369 23.75 40.45 26.85
CA ALA A 369 24.28 41.81 26.79
C ALA A 369 25.67 41.90 26.14
N ASN A 370 26.46 40.81 26.19
CA ASN A 370 27.86 40.84 25.79
C ASN A 370 28.18 39.98 24.54
N LEU A 371 27.28 39.07 24.15
CA LEU A 371 27.46 38.23 22.97
C LEU A 371 26.48 38.59 21.85
N THR A 372 26.90 38.36 20.60
CA THR A 372 26.01 38.41 19.44
C THR A 372 25.00 37.26 19.46
N LEU A 373 23.93 37.41 18.68
CA LEU A 373 22.91 36.34 18.51
C LEU A 373 23.52 35.01 18.05
N ARG A 374 24.58 35.05 17.23
CA ARG A 374 25.27 33.85 16.74
C ARG A 374 26.09 33.19 17.85
N GLU A 375 26.86 33.96 18.60
CA GLU A 375 27.67 33.45 19.71
C GLU A 375 26.79 32.90 20.84
N GLU A 376 25.66 33.54 21.16
CA GLU A 376 24.68 32.99 22.12
C GLU A 376 24.12 31.65 21.62
N LYS A 377 23.81 31.57 20.32
CA LYS A 377 23.30 30.35 19.70
C LYS A 377 24.31 29.21 19.81
N ASP A 378 25.56 29.46 19.43
CA ASP A 378 26.68 28.51 19.48
C ASP A 378 26.95 28.07 20.92
N LEU A 379 26.92 29.00 21.89
CA LEU A 379 27.10 28.70 23.31
C LEU A 379 26.00 27.75 23.83
N ARG A 380 24.73 28.03 23.52
CA ARG A 380 23.61 27.13 23.90
C ARG A 380 23.73 25.75 23.26
N GLN A 381 24.16 25.68 22.00
CA GLN A 381 24.37 24.41 21.31
C GLN A 381 25.52 23.61 21.93
N HIS A 382 26.61 24.27 22.33
CA HIS A 382 27.73 23.62 23.02
C HIS A 382 27.31 23.10 24.41
N ILE A 383 26.51 23.87 25.16
CA ILE A 383 25.92 23.43 26.43
C ILE A 383 25.06 22.17 26.23
N SER A 384 24.18 22.15 25.22
CA SER A 384 23.32 20.99 24.97
C SER A 384 24.12 19.76 24.55
N GLN A 385 25.20 19.92 23.79
CA GLN A 385 26.11 18.82 23.44
C GLN A 385 26.80 18.22 24.67
N ILE A 386 27.27 19.04 25.61
CA ILE A 386 27.84 18.58 26.89
C ILE A 386 26.79 17.83 27.70
N ILE A 387 25.56 18.35 27.78
CA ILE A 387 24.43 17.70 28.46
C ILE A 387 24.15 16.31 27.85
N VAL A 388 23.96 16.25 26.53
CA VAL A 388 23.63 15.00 25.81
C VAL A 388 24.77 13.99 25.92
N SER A 389 26.03 14.41 25.83
CA SER A 389 27.18 13.51 26.02
C SER A 389 27.33 13.01 27.46
N THR A 390 26.86 13.77 28.46
CA THR A 390 26.95 13.37 29.88
C THR A 390 25.91 12.33 30.25
N PHE A 391 24.67 12.49 29.76
CA PHE A 391 23.53 11.66 30.20
C PHE A 391 23.06 10.67 29.13
N GLY A 392 23.43 10.87 27.87
CA GLY A 392 23.02 10.04 26.74
C GLY A 392 21.61 10.39 26.25
N ARG A 393 21.36 10.19 24.95
CA ARG A 393 20.09 10.56 24.28
C ARG A 393 18.83 9.87 24.82
N LYS A 394 18.96 8.82 25.64
CA LYS A 394 17.83 8.12 26.26
C LYS A 394 17.24 8.86 27.46
N THR A 395 18.01 9.72 28.10
CA THR A 395 17.50 10.55 29.20
C THR A 395 16.59 11.63 28.63
N THR A 396 15.47 11.89 29.28
CA THR A 396 14.54 12.96 28.90
C THR A 396 15.09 14.28 29.39
N MET A 397 15.32 15.19 28.46
CA MET A 397 15.98 16.47 28.71
C MET A 397 15.21 17.60 28.02
N GLY A 398 15.06 18.73 28.70
CA GLY A 398 14.44 19.93 28.15
C GLY A 398 15.37 21.13 28.24
N SER A 399 15.34 22.00 27.23
CA SER A 399 15.85 23.37 27.28
C SER A 399 14.68 24.30 27.55
N LEU A 400 14.68 24.93 28.72
CA LEU A 400 13.62 25.84 29.18
C LEU A 400 14.09 27.29 29.05
N THR A 401 13.18 28.22 29.35
CA THR A 401 13.48 29.65 29.44
C THR A 401 14.56 29.97 30.50
N GLU A 402 15.21 31.13 30.36
CA GLU A 402 16.25 31.62 31.29
C GLU A 402 17.49 30.71 31.46
N ALA A 403 17.89 30.01 30.39
CA ALA A 403 19.03 29.08 30.38
C ALA A 403 18.93 28.00 31.46
N ARG A 404 17.71 27.49 31.62
CA ARG A 404 17.40 26.31 32.43
C ARG A 404 17.38 25.07 31.58
N TYR A 405 17.92 23.98 32.13
CA TYR A 405 17.87 22.66 31.51
C TYR A 405 17.28 21.67 32.50
N ALA A 406 16.22 20.99 32.09
CA ALA A 406 15.48 20.05 32.92
C ALA A 406 15.77 18.61 32.53
N PHE A 407 15.69 17.71 33.51
CA PHE A 407 16.03 16.30 33.38
C PHE A 407 15.02 15.43 34.12
N LEU A 408 14.66 14.28 33.53
CA LEU A 408 13.85 13.25 34.18
C LEU A 408 14.57 11.91 34.21
N TRP A 409 14.65 11.33 35.41
CA TRP A 409 15.21 10.00 35.64
C TRP A 409 14.21 9.12 36.40
N PHE A 410 14.05 7.88 35.95
CA PHE A 410 13.29 6.85 36.66
C PHE A 410 14.24 5.95 37.42
N ASP A 411 13.78 5.43 38.56
CA ASP A 411 14.54 4.43 39.33
C ASP A 411 15.95 4.92 39.69
N HIS A 412 16.03 6.20 40.07
CA HIS A 412 17.25 6.83 40.56
C HIS A 412 16.97 7.38 41.96
N THR A 413 17.94 7.20 42.85
CA THR A 413 17.93 7.86 44.16
C THR A 413 18.31 9.34 44.02
N LEU A 414 17.93 10.16 45.01
CA LEU A 414 18.35 11.56 45.08
C LEU A 414 19.88 11.70 45.01
N GLY A 415 20.63 10.89 45.76
CA GLY A 415 22.09 10.95 45.76
C GLY A 415 22.73 10.54 44.43
N GLU A 416 22.10 9.69 43.62
CA GLU A 416 22.55 9.39 42.26
C GLU A 416 22.31 10.56 41.30
N ALA A 417 21.13 11.17 41.37
CA ALA A 417 20.80 12.34 40.58
C ALA A 417 21.72 13.53 40.93
N GLU A 418 22.01 13.77 42.22
CA GLU A 418 22.95 14.81 42.66
C GLU A 418 24.37 14.59 42.13
N ARG A 419 24.86 13.34 42.17
CA ARG A 419 26.17 13.00 41.60
C ARG A 419 26.22 13.25 40.09
N LYS A 420 25.15 12.90 39.36
CA LYS A 420 25.01 13.18 37.93
C LYS A 420 25.03 14.68 37.64
N LEU A 421 24.26 15.48 38.37
CA LEU A 421 24.22 16.93 38.23
C LEU A 421 25.57 17.57 38.57
N THR A 422 26.24 17.10 39.62
CA THR A 422 27.57 17.59 40.03
C THR A 422 28.59 17.34 38.93
N ARG A 423 28.61 16.13 38.35
CA ARG A 423 29.46 15.81 37.19
C ARG A 423 29.17 16.74 36.01
N LEU A 424 27.90 16.98 35.69
CA LEU A 424 27.52 17.90 34.61
C LEU A 424 27.97 19.34 34.88
N LYS A 425 27.79 19.85 36.10
CA LYS A 425 28.25 21.21 36.48
C LYS A 425 29.75 21.37 36.27
N THR A 426 30.55 20.41 36.75
CA THR A 426 32.01 20.43 36.58
C THR A 426 32.39 20.48 35.10
N ARG A 427 31.78 19.63 34.26
CA ARG A 427 32.00 19.65 32.82
C ARG A 427 31.59 20.97 32.17
N LEU A 428 30.41 21.50 32.47
CA LEU A 428 29.95 22.78 31.92
C LEU A 428 30.88 23.94 32.28
N VAL A 429 31.43 23.98 33.50
CA VAL A 429 32.41 25.00 33.88
C VAL A 429 33.70 24.84 33.07
N HIS A 430 34.26 23.63 33.01
CA HIS A 430 35.57 23.40 32.39
C HIS A 430 35.57 23.44 30.87
N GLU A 431 34.55 22.87 30.23
CA GLU A 431 34.48 22.67 28.78
C GLU A 431 33.76 23.80 28.05
N CYS A 432 33.06 24.69 28.76
CA CYS A 432 32.19 25.71 28.16
C CYS A 432 32.34 27.09 28.82
N LEU A 433 31.91 27.23 30.08
CA LEU A 433 31.75 28.57 30.68
C LEU A 433 33.08 29.29 30.94
N ARG A 434 34.19 28.57 31.16
CA ARG A 434 35.53 29.18 31.29
C ARG A 434 35.97 29.95 30.05
N ASN A 435 35.46 29.60 28.87
CA ASN A 435 35.82 30.28 27.62
C ASN A 435 35.00 31.57 27.38
N VAL A 436 34.03 31.84 28.25
CA VAL A 436 33.22 33.07 28.27
C VAL A 436 33.67 33.97 29.44
N SER A 437 34.96 33.91 29.74
CA SER A 437 35.64 34.20 31.02
C SER A 437 35.36 35.55 31.71
N ASP A 438 34.85 36.54 30.99
CA ASP A 438 34.57 37.86 31.56
C ASP A 438 33.16 37.99 32.16
N LEU A 439 32.30 36.98 32.01
CA LEU A 439 30.95 36.98 32.58
C LEU A 439 30.87 36.16 33.87
N ASP A 440 30.43 36.78 34.99
CA ASP A 440 30.16 36.09 36.27
C ASP A 440 28.91 35.21 36.18
N LEU A 441 29.03 34.08 35.46
CA LEU A 441 27.97 33.08 35.32
C LEU A 441 28.10 31.99 36.39
N ARG A 442 26.99 31.70 37.06
CA ARG A 442 26.90 30.66 38.09
C ARG A 442 25.92 29.57 37.69
N ILE A 443 26.34 28.32 37.90
CA ILE A 443 25.49 27.15 37.66
C ILE A 443 24.84 26.71 38.97
N ARG A 444 23.52 26.82 39.05
CA ARG A 444 22.70 26.30 40.15
C ARG A 444 21.98 25.04 39.71
N SER A 445 21.61 24.18 40.65
CA SER A 445 20.73 23.05 40.37
C SER A 445 19.78 22.78 41.52
N SER A 446 18.66 22.16 41.20
CA SER A 446 17.64 21.73 42.16
C SER A 446 16.99 20.44 41.67
N LEU A 447 16.32 19.74 42.57
CA LEU A 447 15.65 18.48 42.32
C LEU A 447 14.37 18.33 43.15
N ALA A 448 13.46 17.52 42.63
CA ALA A 448 12.24 17.06 43.28
C ALA A 448 12.03 15.56 42.99
N LEU A 449 11.58 14.81 44.00
CA LEU A 449 11.38 13.37 43.95
C LEU A 449 9.89 13.03 44.00
N PHE A 450 9.40 12.31 43.02
CA PHE A 450 8.11 11.62 43.09
C PHE A 450 8.28 10.26 43.80
N PRO A 451 7.42 9.91 44.78
CA PRO A 451 6.25 10.66 45.26
C PRO A 451 6.51 11.58 46.47
N SER A 452 7.72 11.60 47.03
CA SER A 452 8.01 12.28 48.31
C SER A 452 7.77 13.79 48.32
N ASP A 453 8.00 14.46 47.20
CA ASP A 453 7.89 15.92 47.03
C ASP A 453 6.58 16.36 46.34
N GLY A 454 5.68 15.41 46.05
CA GLY A 454 4.40 15.69 45.41
C GLY A 454 3.97 14.62 44.41
N ASN A 455 2.68 14.65 44.06
CA ASN A 455 2.05 13.66 43.15
C ASN A 455 1.55 14.28 41.84
N THR A 456 1.63 15.61 41.69
CA THR A 456 1.30 16.32 40.45
C THR A 456 2.54 16.99 39.84
N THR A 457 2.48 17.32 38.54
CA THR A 457 3.58 18.07 37.90
C THR A 457 3.79 19.42 38.58
N SER A 458 2.70 20.09 38.96
CA SER A 458 2.72 21.36 39.69
C SER A 458 3.44 21.28 41.03
N ASP A 459 3.18 20.24 41.84
CA ASP A 459 3.83 20.07 43.15
C ASP A 459 5.36 19.92 42.99
N LEU A 460 5.77 19.10 42.02
CA LEU A 460 7.17 18.82 41.75
C LEU A 460 7.90 20.05 41.20
N TRP A 461 7.28 20.80 40.27
CA TRP A 461 7.82 22.07 39.78
C TRP A 461 7.94 23.11 40.88
N ASN A 462 6.90 23.29 41.70
CA ASN A 462 6.89 24.24 42.80
C ASN A 462 8.00 23.92 43.80
N THR A 463 8.10 22.67 44.24
CA THR A 463 9.15 22.21 45.16
C THR A 463 10.54 22.45 44.55
N LEU A 464 10.72 22.11 43.28
CA LEU A 464 11.98 22.28 42.57
C LEU A 464 12.39 23.75 42.51
N TYR A 465 11.48 24.66 42.15
CA TYR A 465 11.78 26.08 41.99
C TYR A 465 12.00 26.79 43.33
N ILE A 466 11.23 26.46 44.37
CA ILE A 466 11.46 26.97 45.74
C ILE A 466 12.87 26.61 46.20
N ARG A 467 13.28 25.35 46.02
CA ARG A 467 14.63 24.89 46.35
C ARG A 467 15.70 25.58 45.51
N LEU A 468 15.45 25.78 44.21
CA LEU A 468 16.38 26.48 43.32
C LEU A 468 16.59 27.93 43.77
N LEU A 469 15.53 28.64 44.17
CA LEU A 469 15.61 29.99 44.72
C LEU A 469 16.34 30.03 46.07
N ALA A 470 16.13 29.05 46.95
CA ALA A 470 16.83 28.97 48.23
C ALA A 470 18.37 28.85 48.06
N THR A 471 18.84 28.21 47.00
CA THR A 471 20.28 28.18 46.68
C THR A 471 20.87 29.55 46.29
N ARG A 472 20.04 30.55 45.99
CA ARG A 472 20.47 31.93 45.74
C ARG A 472 20.98 32.61 47.00
N HIS A 473 20.37 32.34 48.15
CA HIS A 473 20.67 33.01 49.42
C HIS A 473 21.86 32.42 50.18
N LYS A 474 22.18 31.13 50.00
CA LYS A 474 23.32 30.49 50.70
C LYS A 474 24.72 30.90 50.19
N ASN A 475 24.82 31.47 48.99
CA ASN A 475 26.10 31.87 48.35
C ASN A 475 26.22 33.39 48.12
N SER A 476 25.52 34.20 48.92
CA SER A 476 25.74 35.64 48.95
C SER A 476 26.86 35.90 49.98
N PRO A 477 28.03 36.46 49.60
CA PRO A 477 28.98 36.91 50.60
C PRO A 477 28.33 38.07 51.36
N ASN A 478 28.37 38.00 52.70
CA ASN A 478 28.16 39.17 53.55
C ASN A 478 29.20 40.24 53.25
#